data_AF-A0A1R2BQZ3-F1
#
_entry.id   AF-A0A1R2BQZ3-F1
#
_cell.length_a   1.000
_cell.length_b   1.000
_cell.length_c   1.000
_cell.angle_alpha   90.00
_cell.angle_beta   90.00
_cell.angle_gamma   90.00
#
_symmetry.space_group_name_H-M   'P 1'
#
loop_
_entity.id
_entity.type
_entity.pdbx_description
1 polymer ?
#
loop_
_entity_poly.entity_id
_entity_poly.type
_entity_poly.pdbx_seq_one_letter_code
_entity_poly.pdbx_strand_id
1 'polypeptide(L)'
;MEPWDEWSRVNTELQRSCEDKTPRIVLFAEKWNPFSTSVASFFQNLRGTDVFIVDTNKIYSIATELGVISTPAVVVFFKGNPVRIQRTGWEEDFKCNFYADVGSASHENYIKLVAAARLSANTGTIVCD
;
A
#
# COMPACT_ATOMS: atom_id res chain seq x y z
N MET A 1 -8.82 17.62 7.68
CA MET A 1 -7.75 17.55 6.67
C MET A 1 -8.10 16.40 5.76
N GLU A 2 -8.19 16.60 4.44
CA GLU A 2 -8.50 15.51 3.52
C GLU A 2 -7.37 14.46 3.57
N PRO A 3 -7.68 13.15 3.65
CA PRO A 3 -6.65 12.12 3.83
C PRO A 3 -5.80 11.89 2.56
N TRP A 4 -6.12 12.55 1.45
CA TRP A 4 -5.61 12.26 0.11
C TRP A 4 -4.32 13.01 -0.21
N ASP A 5 -3.30 12.26 -0.60
CA ASP A 5 -2.03 12.73 -1.09
C ASP A 5 -2.04 12.91 -2.61
N GLU A 6 -1.36 13.95 -3.06
CA GLU A 6 -1.05 14.15 -4.47
C GLU A 6 0.11 13.24 -4.88
N TRP A 7 -0.02 12.59 -6.03
CA TRP A 7 0.97 11.61 -6.49
C TRP A 7 2.37 12.19 -6.70
N SER A 8 2.48 13.46 -7.10
CA SER A 8 3.77 14.14 -7.23
C SER A 8 4.57 14.15 -5.91
N ARG A 9 3.88 14.35 -4.78
CA ARG A 9 4.46 14.26 -3.44
C ARG A 9 4.84 12.82 -3.12
N VAL A 10 3.92 11.86 -3.36
CA VAL A 10 4.19 10.43 -3.10
C VAL A 10 5.42 9.98 -3.87
N ASN A 11 5.50 10.26 -5.17
CA ASN A 11 6.64 9.90 -6.01
C ASN A 11 7.95 10.51 -5.50
N THR A 12 7.94 11.76 -5.04
CA THR A 12 9.12 12.38 -4.40
C THR A 12 9.57 11.58 -3.17
N GLU A 13 8.62 11.17 -2.33
CA GLU A 13 8.91 10.35 -1.13
C GLU A 13 9.32 8.91 -1.47
N LEU A 14 8.84 8.35 -2.58
CA LEU A 14 9.31 7.07 -3.11
C LEU A 14 10.77 7.17 -3.55
N GLN A 15 11.17 8.24 -4.23
CA GLN A 15 12.58 8.44 -4.61
C GLN A 15 13.47 8.63 -3.38
N ARG A 16 13.02 9.36 -2.36
CA ARG A 16 13.74 9.52 -1.08
C ARG A 16 13.92 8.20 -0.33
N SER A 17 12.98 7.26 -0.48
CA SER A 17 13.08 5.94 0.17
C SER A 17 14.31 5.13 -0.27
N CYS A 18 14.94 5.49 -1.39
CA CYS A 18 16.21 4.94 -1.83
C CYS A 18 17.36 5.26 -0.86
N GLU A 19 17.29 6.40 -0.19
CA GLU A 19 18.35 6.92 0.69
C GLU A 19 18.16 6.47 2.15
N ASP A 20 16.94 6.60 2.66
CA ASP A 20 16.65 6.34 4.08
C ASP A 20 16.27 4.89 4.40
N LYS A 21 16.20 4.02 3.38
CA LYS A 21 15.80 2.60 3.46
C LYS A 21 14.49 2.40 4.23
N THR A 22 13.62 3.40 4.26
CA THR A 22 12.35 3.29 4.95
C THR A 22 11.28 2.91 3.92
N PRO A 23 10.51 1.84 4.15
CA PRO A 23 9.45 1.46 3.24
C PRO A 23 8.40 2.57 3.16
N ARG A 24 7.68 2.61 2.04
CA ARG A 24 6.58 3.54 1.80
C ARG A 24 5.35 2.73 1.48
N ILE A 25 4.27 2.99 2.17
CA ILE A 25 3.01 2.25 2.07
C ILE A 25 2.03 3.19 1.38
N VAL A 26 1.51 2.78 0.23
CA VAL A 26 0.60 3.58 -0.57
C VAL A 26 -0.74 2.85 -0.66
N LEU A 27 -1.79 3.46 -0.11
CA LEU A 27 -3.17 3.03 -0.28
C LEU A 27 -3.75 3.69 -1.54
N PHE A 28 -4.04 2.88 -2.55
CA PHE A 28 -4.86 3.24 -3.70
C PHE A 28 -6.33 3.08 -3.32
N ALA A 29 -7.08 4.16 -3.32
CA ALA A 29 -8.50 4.17 -2.94
C ALA A 29 -9.29 5.09 -3.87
N GLU A 30 -10.60 4.93 -3.95
CA GLU A 30 -11.47 5.80 -4.75
C GLU A 30 -12.31 6.69 -3.84
N LYS A 31 -12.31 8.01 -4.09
CA LYS A 31 -13.06 8.98 -3.27
C LYS A 31 -14.57 8.73 -3.23
N TRP A 32 -15.12 8.20 -4.32
CA TRP A 32 -16.56 7.97 -4.48
C TRP A 32 -17.04 6.66 -3.85
N ASN A 33 -16.13 5.72 -3.55
CA ASN A 33 -16.47 4.39 -3.05
C ASN A 33 -16.48 4.39 -1.51
N PRO A 34 -17.63 4.14 -0.84
CA PRO A 34 -17.74 4.18 0.63
C PRO A 34 -16.81 3.20 1.36
N PHE A 35 -16.50 2.07 0.72
CA PHE A 35 -15.60 1.10 1.27
C PHE A 35 -14.14 1.59 1.21
N SER A 36 -13.74 2.18 0.07
CA SER A 36 -12.45 2.85 -0.08
C SER A 36 -12.27 3.98 0.94
N THR A 37 -13.29 4.80 1.18
CA THR A 37 -13.21 5.92 2.14
C THR A 37 -13.12 5.43 3.59
N SER A 38 -13.78 4.33 3.93
CA SER A 38 -13.66 3.68 5.24
C SER A 38 -12.23 3.19 5.48
N VAL A 39 -11.65 2.46 4.51
CA VAL A 39 -10.26 1.98 4.58
C VAL A 39 -9.26 3.14 4.60
N ALA A 40 -9.47 4.18 3.80
CA ALA A 40 -8.65 5.39 3.83
C ALA A 40 -8.68 6.08 5.19
N SER A 41 -9.85 6.17 5.84
CA SER A 41 -9.97 6.73 7.18
C SER A 41 -9.21 5.90 8.22
N PHE A 42 -9.22 4.57 8.06
CA PHE A 42 -8.43 3.69 8.89
C PHE A 42 -6.92 3.88 8.69
N PHE A 43 -6.44 3.93 7.45
CA PHE A 43 -5.03 4.19 7.14
C PHE A 43 -4.57 5.58 7.60
N GLN A 44 -5.47 6.56 7.60
CA GLN A 44 -5.21 7.88 8.16
C GLN A 44 -4.88 7.81 9.67
N ASN A 45 -5.46 6.86 10.41
CA ASN A 45 -5.14 6.64 11.83
C ASN A 45 -3.80 5.89 12.02
N LEU A 46 -3.38 5.09 11.04
CA LEU A 46 -2.07 4.41 11.04
C LEU A 46 -0.93 5.28 10.48
N ARG A 47 -1.26 6.51 10.07
CA ARG A 47 -0.41 7.33 9.23
C ARG A 47 0.86 7.78 9.96
N GLY A 48 2.01 7.32 9.45
CA GLY A 48 3.33 7.88 9.74
C GLY A 48 3.83 8.73 8.57
N THR A 49 5.13 9.04 8.56
CA THR A 49 5.80 9.66 7.39
C THR A 49 5.91 8.71 6.19
N ASP A 50 5.61 7.43 6.42
CA ASP A 50 5.74 6.33 5.48
C ASP A 50 4.43 5.91 4.83
N VAL A 51 3.28 6.45 5.25
CA VAL A 51 1.95 6.06 4.76
C VAL A 51 1.31 7.17 3.92
N PHE A 52 0.89 6.82 2.72
CA PHE A 52 0.26 7.70 1.74
C PHE A 52 -1.07 7.12 1.28
N ILE A 53 -2.02 7.99 0.96
CA ILE A 53 -3.33 7.58 0.45
C ILE A 53 -3.61 8.35 -0.83
N VAL A 54 -3.86 7.68 -1.94
CA VAL A 54 -3.99 8.31 -3.26
C VAL A 54 -5.35 7.99 -3.90
N ASP A 55 -5.91 8.97 -4.61
CA ASP A 55 -7.15 8.78 -5.37
C ASP A 55 -6.84 8.10 -6.70
N THR A 56 -7.22 6.83 -6.79
CA THR A 56 -6.92 5.96 -7.93
C THR A 56 -7.48 6.52 -9.24
N ASN A 57 -8.62 7.22 -9.19
CA ASN A 57 -9.22 7.81 -10.39
C ASN A 57 -8.31 8.88 -11.03
N LYS A 58 -7.54 9.62 -10.21
CA LYS A 58 -6.61 10.65 -10.69
C LYS A 58 -5.32 10.09 -11.26
N ILE A 59 -4.97 8.85 -10.90
CA ILE A 59 -3.69 8.21 -11.26
C ILE A 59 -3.89 6.81 -11.87
N TYR A 60 -4.98 6.63 -12.60
CA TYR A 60 -5.40 5.33 -13.10
C TYR A 60 -4.32 4.61 -13.92
N SER A 61 -3.58 5.33 -14.77
CA SER A 61 -2.48 4.76 -15.56
C SER A 61 -1.38 4.19 -14.67
N ILE A 62 -0.94 4.95 -13.67
CA ILE A 62 0.09 4.56 -12.70
C ILE A 62 -0.40 3.37 -11.87
N ALA A 63 -1.64 3.41 -11.41
CA ALA A 63 -2.26 2.32 -10.68
C ALA A 63 -2.23 1.04 -11.52
N THR A 64 -2.63 1.11 -12.80
CA THR A 64 -2.61 -0.02 -13.73
C THR A 64 -1.19 -0.55 -13.97
N GLU A 65 -0.19 0.32 -14.14
CA GLU A 65 1.23 -0.06 -14.31
C GLU A 65 1.80 -0.78 -13.09
N LEU A 66 1.38 -0.37 -11.88
CA LEU A 66 1.70 -1.04 -10.63
C LEU A 66 0.90 -2.34 -10.44
N GLY A 67 0.06 -2.70 -11.41
CA GLY A 67 -0.86 -3.81 -11.31
C GLY A 67 -1.85 -3.56 -10.19
N VAL A 68 -2.61 -2.46 -10.22
CA VAL A 68 -3.76 -2.17 -9.36
C VAL A 68 -5.04 -2.25 -10.18
N ILE A 69 -5.73 -3.38 -10.05
CA ILE A 69 -6.93 -3.74 -10.83
C ILE A 69 -8.21 -3.47 -10.03
N SER A 70 -8.14 -3.55 -8.71
CA SER A 70 -9.27 -3.33 -7.79
C SER A 70 -8.87 -2.44 -6.63
N THR A 71 -9.81 -1.61 -6.17
CA THR A 71 -9.66 -0.66 -5.06
C THR A 71 -10.61 -1.00 -3.91
N PRO A 72 -10.23 -0.75 -2.64
CA PRO A 72 -8.93 -0.22 -2.25
C PRO A 72 -7.80 -1.26 -2.40
N ALA A 73 -6.56 -0.81 -2.57
CA ALA A 73 -5.38 -1.67 -2.68
C ALA A 73 -4.18 -1.02 -1.98
N VAL A 74 -3.33 -1.84 -1.37
CA VAL A 74 -2.14 -1.35 -0.64
C VAL A 74 -0.90 -1.86 -1.36
N VAL A 75 -0.03 -0.94 -1.77
CA VAL A 75 1.27 -1.25 -2.36
C VAL A 75 2.36 -0.79 -1.41
N VAL A 76 3.29 -1.68 -1.10
CA VAL A 76 4.48 -1.32 -0.31
C VAL A 76 5.64 -1.13 -1.26
N PHE A 77 6.33 -0.02 -1.12
CA PHE A 77 7.54 0.31 -1.84
C PHE A 77 8.74 0.26 -0.90
N PHE A 78 9.87 -0.20 -1.42
CA PHE A 78 11.16 -0.17 -0.73
C PHE A 78 12.23 0.24 -1.73
N LYS A 79 13.01 1.27 -1.38
CA LYS A 79 14.00 1.88 -2.28
C LYS A 79 13.41 2.23 -3.65
N GLY A 80 12.24 2.87 -3.64
CA GLY A 80 11.53 3.30 -4.83
C GLY A 80 10.86 2.19 -5.65
N ASN A 81 11.02 0.92 -5.27
CA ASN A 81 10.50 -0.22 -6.02
C ASN A 81 9.35 -0.91 -5.27
N PRO A 82 8.28 -1.35 -5.95
CA PRO A 82 7.21 -2.11 -5.31
C PRO A 82 7.74 -3.46 -4.81
N VAL A 83 7.38 -3.82 -3.58
CA VAL A 83 7.80 -5.06 -2.92
C VAL A 83 6.69 -6.09 -3.02
N ARG A 84 7.08 -7.34 -3.28
CA ARG A 84 6.16 -8.48 -3.21
C ARG A 84 5.99 -8.90 -1.76
N ILE A 85 4.73 -8.98 -1.32
CA ILE A 85 4.37 -9.47 0.01
C ILE A 85 3.95 -10.93 -0.15
N GLN A 86 4.69 -11.83 0.50
CA GLN A 86 4.32 -13.24 0.53
C GLN A 86 3.46 -13.49 1.78
N ARG A 87 2.25 -14.03 1.58
CA ARG A 87 1.38 -14.50 2.66
C ARG A 87 1.57 -16.01 2.81
N THR A 88 1.96 -16.44 3.99
CA THR A 88 2.09 -17.87 4.37
C THR A 88 0.70 -18.52 4.32
N GLY A 89 0.56 -19.61 3.55
CA GLY A 89 -0.70 -20.36 3.42
C GLY A 89 -1.62 -19.95 2.26
N TRP A 90 -1.21 -19.00 1.41
CA TRP A 90 -1.82 -18.77 0.10
C TRP A 90 -0.91 -19.44 -0.94
N GLU A 91 -1.38 -20.51 -1.60
CA GLU A 91 -0.59 -21.20 -2.62
C GLU A 91 -0.15 -20.23 -3.72
N GLU A 92 0.98 -20.56 -4.35
CA GLU A 92 1.70 -19.80 -5.36
C GLU A 92 0.85 -19.41 -6.57
N ASP A 93 -0.03 -18.42 -6.41
CA ASP A 93 -0.66 -17.79 -7.54
C ASP A 93 0.32 -16.77 -8.14
N PHE A 94 0.90 -17.15 -9.28
CA PHE A 94 1.49 -16.23 -10.26
C PHE A 94 0.47 -15.18 -10.76
N LYS A 95 -0.80 -15.33 -10.39
CA LYS A 95 -1.71 -14.20 -10.19
C LYS A 95 -1.50 -13.67 -8.78
N CYS A 96 -0.40 -12.97 -8.56
CA CYS A 96 -0.36 -12.05 -7.43
C CYS A 96 -1.50 -11.06 -7.69
N ASN A 97 -2.68 -11.33 -7.14
CA ASN A 97 -3.50 -10.29 -6.60
C ASN A 97 -2.54 -9.52 -5.70
N PHE A 98 -2.01 -8.39 -6.17
CA PHE A 98 -1.15 -7.46 -5.45
C PHE A 98 -1.93 -6.79 -4.30
N TYR A 99 -2.92 -7.49 -3.76
CA TYR A 99 -4.09 -6.99 -3.09
C TYR A 99 -4.28 -7.89 -1.89
N ALA A 100 -4.35 -7.31 -0.70
CA ALA A 100 -5.29 -7.85 0.24
C ALA A 100 -6.64 -7.79 -0.49
N ASP A 101 -7.25 -8.93 -0.82
CA ASP A 101 -8.64 -8.98 -1.22
C ASP A 101 -9.44 -8.36 -0.05
N VAL A 102 -9.84 -7.10 -0.24
CA VAL A 102 -10.28 -6.23 0.87
C VAL A 102 -11.65 -6.68 1.37
N GLY A 103 -12.39 -7.49 0.62
CA GLY A 103 -13.67 -8.06 1.02
C GLY A 103 -13.65 -8.86 2.33
N SER A 104 -12.46 -9.25 2.84
CA SER A 104 -12.30 -10.05 4.06
C SER A 104 -11.15 -9.59 4.99
N ALA A 105 -10.39 -8.54 4.65
CA ALA A 105 -9.22 -8.16 5.45
C ALA A 105 -9.64 -7.37 6.70
N SER A 106 -9.42 -7.94 7.89
CA SER A 106 -9.66 -7.25 9.16
C SER A 106 -8.72 -6.05 9.34
N HIS A 107 -9.11 -5.07 10.16
CA HIS A 107 -8.23 -3.98 10.59
C HIS A 107 -6.88 -4.49 11.15
N GLU A 108 -6.89 -5.65 11.81
CA GLU A 108 -5.69 -6.31 12.32
C GLU A 108 -4.72 -6.72 11.19
N ASN A 109 -5.24 -7.20 10.06
CA ASN A 109 -4.41 -7.56 8.92
C ASN A 109 -3.70 -6.35 8.32
N TYR A 110 -4.34 -5.17 8.33
CA TYR A 110 -3.68 -3.94 7.90
C TYR A 110 -2.62 -3.44 8.89
N ILE A 111 -2.89 -3.56 10.20
CA ILE A 111 -1.88 -3.24 11.22
C ILE A 111 -0.66 -4.14 11.06
N LYS A 112 -0.88 -5.46 10.91
CA LYS A 112 0.18 -6.44 10.67
C LYS A 112 0.95 -6.12 9.39
N LEU A 113 0.27 -5.75 8.31
CA LEU A 113 0.90 -5.36 7.05
C LEU A 113 1.81 -4.15 7.21
N VAL A 114 1.32 -3.08 7.84
CA VAL A 114 2.10 -1.86 8.10
C VAL A 114 3.29 -2.17 9.00
N ALA A 115 3.10 -2.97 10.05
CA ALA A 115 4.16 -3.39 10.95
C ALA A 115 5.21 -4.26 10.22
N ALA A 116 4.78 -5.24 9.44
CA ALA A 116 5.66 -6.11 8.65
C ALA A 116 6.44 -5.31 7.60
N ALA A 117 5.79 -4.36 6.91
CA ALA A 117 6.46 -3.45 5.99
C ALA A 117 7.59 -2.70 6.71
N ARG A 118 7.29 -2.07 7.86
CA ARG A 118 8.30 -1.36 8.67
C ARG A 118 9.45 -2.25 9.14
N LEU A 119 9.18 -3.51 9.47
CA LEU A 119 10.19 -4.49 9.89
C LEU A 119 11.03 -5.04 8.73
N SER A 120 10.44 -5.19 7.54
CA SER A 120 11.09 -5.74 6.33
C SER A 120 12.21 -4.87 5.76
N ALA A 121 12.32 -3.62 6.22
CA ALA A 121 13.34 -2.65 5.83
C ALA A 121 14.77 -3.19 5.97
N ASN A 122 14.96 -4.22 6.80
CA ASN A 122 16.25 -4.86 7.06
C ASN A 122 16.54 -6.10 6.19
N THR A 123 15.52 -6.74 5.58
CA THR A 123 15.65 -8.06 4.93
C THR A 123 15.31 -8.06 3.44
N GLY A 124 14.68 -6.99 2.92
CA GLY A 124 14.28 -6.90 1.51
C GLY A 124 13.12 -7.82 1.12
N THR A 125 12.48 -8.47 2.10
CA THR A 125 11.31 -9.35 1.91
C THR A 125 10.26 -9.01 2.97
N ILE A 126 9.02 -8.75 2.57
CA ILE A 126 7.90 -8.58 3.50
C ILE A 126 7.19 -9.92 3.66
N VAL A 127 7.27 -10.50 4.85
CA VAL A 127 6.51 -11.70 5.25
C VAL A 127 5.38 -11.24 6.17
N CYS A 128 4.15 -11.62 5.86
CA CYS A 128 2.98 -11.34 6.70
C CYS A 128 2.32 -12.65 7.12
N ASP A 129 2.27 -12.91 8.43
CA ASP A 129 1.59 -14.06 9.07
C ASP A 129 0.15 -13.75 9.50
#